data_AF-A0A7C2UA04-F1
#
_entry.id   AF-A0A7C2UA04-F1
#
_cell.length_a   1.000
_cell.length_b   1.000
_cell.length_c   1.000
_cell.angle_alpha   90.00
_cell.angle_beta   90.00
_cell.angle_gamma   90.00
#
_symmetry.space_group_name_H-M   'P 1'
#
loop_
_entity.id
_entity.type
_entity.pdbx_description
1 polymer ?
#
loop_
_entity_poly.entity_id
_entity_poly.type
_entity_poly.pdbx_seq_one_letter_code
_entity_poly.pdbx_strand_id
1 'polypeptide(L)'
;MEVAVVNDLPRGFEGASVRLWVEGPGGWRSDLDSYTLDIPPDSVALVDRPPREAGLSVWRVPPDVPAGRYTVWAEVRDSAGELLGRNWQAIELVSLPLSREWWPSF
;
A
#
# COMPACT_ATOMS: atom_id res chain seq x y z
N MET A 1 6.81 4.07 2.24
CA MET A 1 5.92 3.78 1.09
C MET A 1 5.19 5.06 0.76
N GLU A 2 5.31 5.51 -0.48
CA GLU A 2 4.62 6.70 -1.01
C GLU A 2 3.42 6.20 -1.83
N VAL A 3 2.25 6.84 -1.64
CA VAL A 3 1.04 6.55 -2.43
C VAL A 3 0.64 7.84 -3.13
N ALA A 4 0.59 7.79 -4.45
CA ALA A 4 0.14 8.87 -5.29
C ALA A 4 -1.28 8.60 -5.78
N VAL A 5 -2.16 9.59 -5.69
CA VAL A 5 -3.48 9.59 -6.29
C VAL A 5 -3.47 10.58 -7.43
N VAL A 6 -3.59 10.05 -8.66
CA VAL A 6 -3.63 10.85 -9.88
C VAL A 6 -5.09 11.16 -10.22
N ASN A 7 -5.41 12.44 -10.37
CA ASN A 7 -6.73 12.91 -10.77
C ASN A 7 -6.62 13.74 -12.05
N ASP A 8 -6.88 13.09 -13.19
CA ASP A 8 -6.91 13.72 -14.51
C ASP A 8 -8.32 14.26 -14.88
N LEU A 9 -9.19 14.43 -13.89
CA LEU A 9 -10.53 14.99 -14.09
C LEU A 9 -10.54 16.50 -13.81
N PRO A 10 -11.43 17.25 -14.49
CA PRO A 10 -11.56 18.70 -14.28
C PRO A 10 -12.28 19.06 -12.96
N ARG A 11 -12.55 18.07 -12.09
CA ARG A 11 -13.17 18.27 -10.77
C ARG A 11 -12.28 17.69 -9.66
N GLY A 12 -12.31 18.31 -8.48
CA GLY A 12 -11.62 17.81 -7.29
C GLY A 12 -12.51 16.98 -6.37
N PHE A 13 -11.89 16.36 -5.37
CA PHE A 13 -12.53 15.57 -4.32
C PHE A 13 -11.98 15.99 -2.96
N GLU A 14 -12.77 16.77 -2.22
CA GLU A 14 -12.42 17.20 -0.85
C GLU A 14 -12.75 16.10 0.16
N GLY A 15 -11.86 15.90 1.13
CA GLY A 15 -12.02 14.91 2.19
C GLY A 15 -12.10 13.46 1.69
N ALA A 16 -11.47 13.16 0.54
CA ALA A 16 -11.41 11.80 0.04
C ALA A 16 -10.61 10.90 1.00
N SER A 17 -11.05 9.65 1.13
CA SER A 17 -10.38 8.65 1.96
C SER A 17 -9.56 7.70 1.10
N VAL A 18 -8.34 7.40 1.56
CA VAL A 18 -7.48 6.37 0.99
C VAL A 18 -7.28 5.29 2.04
N ARG A 19 -7.52 4.03 1.66
CA ARG A 19 -7.29 2.86 2.51
C ARG A 19 -6.27 1.94 1.87
N LEU A 20 -5.31 1.49 2.67
CA LEU A 20 -4.31 0.51 2.29
C LEU A 20 -4.47 -0.75 3.14
N TRP A 21 -4.45 -1.91 2.51
CA TRP A 21 -4.44 -3.20 3.21
C TRP A 21 -3.68 -4.23 2.38
N VAL A 22 -3.27 -5.32 3.03
CA VAL A 22 -2.64 -6.45 2.38
C VAL A 22 -3.51 -7.69 2.53
N GLU A 23 -3.55 -8.50 1.48
CA GLU A 23 -4.17 -9.82 1.46
C GLU A 23 -3.10 -10.85 1.09
N GLY A 24 -2.98 -11.91 1.88
CA GLY A 24 -2.01 -12.99 1.70
C GLY A 24 -2.67 -14.35 1.45
N PRO A 25 -1.85 -15.42 1.36
CA PRO A 25 -2.37 -16.76 1.17
C PRO A 25 -3.33 -17.19 2.28
N GLY A 26 -4.28 -18.06 1.94
CA GLY A 26 -5.26 -18.57 2.91
C GLY A 26 -6.28 -17.53 3.40
N GLY A 27 -6.40 -16.39 2.71
CA GLY A 27 -7.34 -15.33 3.08
C GLY A 27 -6.85 -14.45 4.23
N TRP A 28 -5.56 -14.54 4.60
CA TRP A 28 -4.95 -13.63 5.57
C TRP A 28 -5.10 -12.19 5.09
N ARG A 29 -5.45 -11.28 6.02
CA ARG A 29 -5.60 -9.86 5.71
C ARG A 29 -5.07 -9.02 6.87
N SER A 30 -4.43 -7.91 6.55
CA SER A 30 -4.05 -6.88 7.52
C SER A 30 -4.28 -5.50 6.93
N ASP A 31 -4.91 -4.60 7.69
CA ASP A 31 -4.93 -3.19 7.35
C ASP A 31 -3.52 -2.60 7.54
N LEU A 32 -3.11 -1.73 6.61
CA LEU A 32 -1.79 -1.09 6.61
C LEU A 32 -1.87 0.35 7.07
N ASP A 33 -2.78 1.13 6.48
CA ASP A 33 -3.01 2.52 6.85
C ASP A 33 -4.32 3.06 6.25
N SER A 34 -4.76 4.21 6.74
CA SER A 34 -5.82 4.99 6.14
C SER A 34 -5.56 6.49 6.30
N TYR A 35 -5.90 7.24 5.27
CA TYR A 35 -5.66 8.68 5.18
C TYR A 35 -6.89 9.40 4.66
N THR A 36 -6.99 10.67 5.02
CA THR A 36 -7.92 11.61 4.39
C THR A 36 -7.09 12.69 3.73
N LEU A 37 -7.41 13.01 2.47
CA LEU A 37 -6.76 14.10 1.73
C LEU A 37 -7.72 14.76 0.76
N ASP A 38 -7.38 15.99 0.39
CA ASP A 38 -8.02 16.69 -0.72
C ASP A 38 -7.29 16.32 -2.02
N ILE A 39 -8.05 16.01 -3.06
CA ILE A 39 -7.54 15.64 -4.39
C ILE A 39 -7.99 16.72 -5.38
N PRO A 40 -7.15 17.72 -5.70
CA PRO A 40 -7.50 18.78 -6.64
C PRO A 40 -7.76 18.26 -8.07
N PRO A 41 -8.47 19.01 -8.94
CA PRO A 41 -8.55 18.71 -10.37
C PRO A 41 -7.17 18.74 -11.03
N ASP A 42 -6.99 17.94 -12.09
CA ASP A 42 -5.77 17.88 -12.92
C ASP A 42 -4.47 17.84 -12.10
N SER A 43 -4.41 16.94 -11.11
CA SER A 43 -3.35 16.94 -10.10
C SER A 43 -2.89 15.54 -9.70
N VAL A 44 -1.76 15.51 -8.99
CA VAL A 44 -1.29 14.33 -8.26
C VAL A 44 -1.28 14.69 -6.78
N ALA A 45 -2.15 14.07 -6.00
CA ALA A 45 -2.17 14.21 -4.56
C ALA A 45 -1.33 13.09 -3.93
N LEU A 46 -0.34 13.47 -3.14
CA LEU A 46 0.53 12.53 -2.44
C LEU A 46 0.04 12.34 -1.02
N VAL A 47 0.03 11.09 -0.58
CA VAL A 47 -0.16 10.77 0.83
C VAL A 47 1.18 11.02 1.54
N ASP A 48 1.39 12.26 1.98
CA ASP A 48 2.54 12.62 2.83
C ASP A 48 2.29 12.12 4.25
N ARG A 49 2.96 11.03 4.63
CA ARG A 49 3.12 10.71 6.06
C ARG A 49 4.00 11.79 6.69
N PRO A 50 3.69 12.29 7.91
CA PRO A 50 4.61 13.18 8.62
C PRO A 50 5.98 12.51 8.73
N PRO A 51 7.08 13.29 8.63
CA PRO A 51 8.43 12.75 8.60
C PRO A 51 8.70 12.06 9.94
N ARG A 52 8.67 10.72 9.94
CA ARG A 52 9.19 9.95 11.07
C ARG A 52 10.70 10.02 11.02
N GLU A 53 11.27 10.78 11.94
CA GLU A 53 12.64 10.56 12.38
C GLU A 53 12.85 9.06 12.62
N ALA A 54 13.92 8.51 12.03
CA ALA A 54 14.48 7.19 12.30
C ALA A 54 13.52 5.99 12.26
N GLY A 55 13.24 5.48 11.06
CA GLY A 55 12.76 4.11 10.90
C GLY A 55 11.90 3.93 9.66
N LEU A 56 12.53 3.44 8.59
CA LEU A 56 11.91 3.06 7.33
C LEU A 56 10.47 2.55 7.52
N SER A 57 9.52 3.17 6.81
CA SER A 57 8.13 2.71 6.71
C SER A 57 8.04 1.45 5.82
N VAL A 58 8.70 0.41 6.30
CA VAL A 58 8.70 -0.95 5.76
C VAL A 58 7.52 -1.66 6.38
N TRP A 59 6.52 -1.97 5.55
CA TRP A 59 5.61 -3.04 5.92
C TRP A 59 6.44 -4.32 6.05
N ARG A 60 6.41 -4.92 7.23
CA ARG A 60 7.09 -6.18 7.50
C ARG A 60 6.07 -7.29 7.38
N VAL A 61 6.34 -8.21 6.48
CA VAL A 61 5.66 -9.51 6.45
C VAL A 61 5.87 -10.16 7.82
N PRO A 62 4.80 -10.52 8.56
CA PRO A 62 4.97 -11.23 9.83
C PRO A 62 5.77 -12.54 9.64
N PRO A 63 6.58 -12.97 10.61
CA PRO A 63 7.45 -14.14 10.45
C PRO A 63 6.68 -15.47 10.31
N ASP A 64 5.41 -15.48 10.72
CA ASP A 64 4.52 -16.64 10.79
C ASP A 64 3.54 -16.74 9.61
N VAL A 65 3.56 -15.78 8.67
CA VAL A 65 2.68 -15.87 7.49
C VAL A 65 3.30 -16.74 6.39
N PRO A 66 2.49 -17.52 5.66
CA PRO A 66 2.99 -18.51 4.70
C PRO A 66 3.68 -17.87 3.50
N ALA A 67 4.62 -18.60 2.89
CA ALA A 67 5.11 -18.25 1.55
C ALA A 67 3.94 -18.24 0.54
N GLY A 68 4.05 -17.39 -0.48
CA GLY A 68 3.08 -17.24 -1.55
C GLY A 68 2.83 -15.77 -1.91
N ARG A 69 1.78 -15.55 -2.70
CA ARG A 69 1.41 -14.22 -3.20
C ARG A 69 0.73 -13.37 -2.14
N TYR A 70 1.27 -12.19 -1.93
CA TYR A 70 0.65 -11.10 -1.16
C TYR A 70 0.23 -9.99 -2.11
N THR A 71 -0.98 -9.46 -1.93
CA THR A 71 -1.52 -8.35 -2.71
C THR A 71 -1.72 -7.16 -1.78
N VAL A 72 -0.97 -6.08 -2.01
CA VAL A 72 -1.19 -4.79 -1.38
C VAL A 72 -2.24 -4.05 -2.20
N TRP A 73 -3.32 -3.66 -1.55
CA TRP A 73 -4.42 -2.93 -2.14
C TRP A 73 -4.40 -1.46 -1.71
N ALA A 74 -4.79 -0.59 -2.63
CA ALA A 74 -5.10 0.81 -2.37
C ALA A 74 -6.51 1.10 -2.90
N GLU A 75 -7.36 1.67 -2.06
CA GLU A 75 -8.72 2.08 -2.41
C GLU A 75 -8.90 3.56 -2.09
N VAL A 76 -9.49 4.30 -3.03
CA VAL A 76 -9.83 5.72 -2.87
C VAL A 76 -11.34 5.86 -2.95
N ARG A 77 -11.93 6.50 -1.94
CA ARG A 77 -13.34 6.87 -1.91
C ARG A 77 -13.51 8.36 -1.69
N ASP A 78 -14.57 8.95 -2.21
CA ASP A 78 -14.92 10.32 -1.87
C ASP A 78 -15.46 10.43 -0.44
N SER A 79 -15.81 11.65 -0.03
CA SER A 79 -16.35 11.94 1.30
C SER A 79 -17.77 11.38 1.54
N ALA A 80 -18.50 11.03 0.47
CA ALA A 80 -19.79 10.34 0.55
C ALA A 80 -19.62 8.80 0.63
N GLY A 81 -18.40 8.29 0.45
CA GLY A 81 -18.08 6.87 0.46
C GLY A 81 -18.20 6.21 -0.92
N GLU A 82 -18.42 6.97 -1.99
CA GLU A 82 -18.41 6.48 -3.37
C GLU A 82 -16.99 6.04 -3.75
N LEU A 83 -16.87 4.89 -4.42
CA LEU A 83 -15.59 4.38 -4.88
C LEU A 83 -15.10 5.16 -6.09
N LEU A 84 -14.00 5.90 -5.93
CA LEU A 84 -13.34 6.64 -7.01
C LEU A 84 -12.35 5.77 -7.78
N GLY A 85 -11.65 4.88 -7.08
CA GLY A 85 -10.66 4.02 -7.71
C GLY A 85 -10.08 2.97 -6.77
N ARG A 86 -9.54 1.90 -7.34
CA ARG A 86 -8.83 0.85 -6.61
C ARG A 86 -7.66 0.36 -7.45
N ASN A 87 -6.51 0.20 -6.82
CA ASN A 87 -5.31 -0.33 -7.44
C ASN A 87 -4.64 -1.36 -6.51
N TRP A 88 -3.72 -2.15 -7.06
CA TRP A 88 -3.00 -3.16 -6.31
C TRP A 88 -1.58 -3.37 -6.81
N GLN A 89 -0.74 -3.87 -5.92
CA GLN A 89 0.59 -4.37 -6.22
C GLN A 89 0.73 -5.77 -5.60
N ALA A 90 1.29 -6.71 -6.36
CA ALA A 90 1.57 -8.05 -5.86
C ALA A 90 3.05 -8.19 -5.47
N ILE A 91 3.29 -8.91 -4.38
CA ILE A 91 4.61 -9.29 -3.87
C ILE A 91 4.57 -10.81 -3.70
N GLU A 92 5.49 -11.53 -4.35
CA GLU A 92 5.62 -12.97 -4.18
C GLU A 92 6.66 -13.26 -3.09
N LEU A 93 6.23 -13.90 -2.01
CA LEU A 93 7.14 -14.37 -0.97
C LEU A 93 7.51 -15.82 -1.24
N VAL A 94 8.78 -16.07 -1.55
CA VAL A 94 9.30 -17.41 -1.78
C VAL A 94 10.12 -17.88 -0.58
N SER A 95 9.92 -19.13 -0.18
CA SER A 95 10.82 -19.79 0.77
C SER A 95 11.92 -20.47 -0.04
N LEU A 96 13.14 -19.96 0.08
CA LEU A 96 14.31 -20.59 -0.53
C LEU A 96 14.94 -21.56 0.49
N PRO A 97 15.31 -22.78 0.10
CA PRO A 97 16.11 -23.63 0.95
C PRO A 97 17.42 -22.90 1.25
N LEU A 98 17.71 -22.68 2.53
CA LEU A 98 18.99 -22.13 2.99
C LEU A 98 20.09 -23.20 2.84
N SER A 99 20.35 -23.70 1.63
CA SER A 99 21.63 -24.34 1.36
C SER A 99 22.68 -23.25 1.25
N ARG A 100 23.79 -23.46 1.96
CA ARG A 100 24.78 -22.49 2.46
C ARG A 100 25.55 -21.67 1.39
N GLU A 101 25.20 -21.76 0.11
CA GLU A 101 26.03 -21.30 -1.01
C GLU A 101 25.53 -20.04 -1.72
N TRP A 102 24.36 -19.50 -1.37
CA TRP A 102 23.73 -18.42 -2.14
C TRP A 102 23.97 -16.98 -1.65
N TRP A 103 24.76 -16.79 -0.59
CA TRP A 103 25.06 -15.45 -0.08
C TRP A 103 26.45 -15.01 -0.56
N PRO A 104 26.59 -13.95 -1.38
CA PRO A 104 27.86 -13.27 -1.48
C PRO A 104 28.13 -12.64 -0.11
N SER A 105 29.25 -12.98 0.50
CA SER A 105 29.71 -12.37 1.74
C SER A 105 29.75 -10.85 1.55
N PHE A 106 29.02 -10.12 2.39
CA PHE A 106 29.11 -8.65 2.52
C PHE A 106 30.22 -8.29 3.50
#